data_AF-A0A3B9QCU3-F1
#
_entry.id   AF-A0A3B9QCU3-F1
#
_cell.length_a   1.000
_cell.length_b   1.000
_cell.length_c   1.000
_cell.angle_alpha   90.00
_cell.angle_beta   90.00
_cell.angle_gamma   90.00
#
_symmetry.space_group_name_H-M   'P 1'
#
loop_
_entity.id
_entity.type
_entity.pdbx_description
1 polymer ?
#
loop_
_entity_poly.entity_id
_entity_poly.type
_entity_poly.pdbx_seq_one_letter_code
_entity_poly.pdbx_strand_id
1 'polypeptide(L)'
;MEELTPREIVAELDKYIVGQDQAKRAVAIALRNRLRRQKVAGDLQDDIIPKNILMIGPTGVGKTEICRRLAKLVNAPFVKVEASKFTEVGYVGRDVESIVRDLVENAVSMVRKENIQQVRDKAEALAEERLVDILCPMPKRRRTAPNPFEVLFNPVQQEQEHDEEDEFNEKVRRARARRQIIREQLKSGELEDQEIEIEVADTSAPRVEFFDGVGMQEMEINMQDLFGGLLPKRTKKRRVPIREARRILTQEEAGKLVDEDTIVAEAIRRCEKLGIVFLDELDKIAGREAGAGPDVSREGVQ
;
A
#
# COMPACT_ATOMS: atom_id res chain seq x y z
N MET A 1 -3.14 -19.39 8.35
CA MET A 1 -4.60 -19.46 8.11
C MET A 1 -5.11 -20.57 8.98
N GLU A 2 -5.94 -20.25 9.98
CA GLU A 2 -6.68 -21.28 10.72
C GLU A 2 -7.46 -22.12 9.70
N GLU A 3 -7.41 -23.44 9.85
CA GLU A 3 -8.00 -24.37 8.89
C GLU A 3 -9.51 -24.42 9.03
N LEU A 4 -10.18 -23.31 8.71
CA LEU A 4 -11.63 -23.20 8.79
C LEU A 4 -12.29 -24.37 8.05
N THR A 5 -13.11 -25.11 8.77
CA THR A 5 -13.97 -26.14 8.24
C THR A 5 -15.12 -25.50 7.45
N PRO A 6 -15.76 -26.22 6.52
CA PRO A 6 -16.92 -25.68 5.82
C PRO A 6 -18.04 -25.22 6.75
N ARG A 7 -18.20 -25.86 7.93
CA ARG A 7 -19.20 -25.47 8.92
C ARG A 7 -18.85 -24.15 9.59
N GLU A 8 -17.59 -23.93 9.93
CA GLU A 8 -17.12 -22.65 10.50
C GLU A 8 -17.23 -21.51 9.49
N ILE A 9 -16.92 -21.77 8.21
CA ILE A 9 -17.10 -20.76 7.15
C ILE A 9 -18.58 -20.36 7.04
N VAL A 10 -19.50 -21.33 7.04
CA VAL A 10 -20.94 -21.05 6.99
C VAL A 10 -21.38 -20.26 8.23
N ALA A 11 -20.96 -20.67 9.43
CA ALA A 11 -21.28 -19.98 10.67
C ALA A 11 -20.77 -18.53 10.70
N GLU A 12 -19.60 -18.27 10.10
CA GLU A 12 -19.08 -16.91 9.97
C GLU A 12 -19.89 -16.07 8.96
N LEU A 13 -20.30 -16.68 7.84
CA LEU A 13 -21.18 -16.03 6.86
C LEU A 13 -22.59 -15.77 7.44
N ASP A 14 -23.08 -16.62 8.33
CA ASP A 14 -24.39 -16.47 8.99
C ASP A 14 -24.48 -15.18 9.84
N LYS A 15 -23.37 -14.66 10.34
CA LYS A 15 -23.33 -13.39 11.08
C LYS A 15 -23.72 -12.18 10.23
N TYR A 16 -23.59 -12.27 8.91
CA TYR A 16 -23.76 -11.14 7.98
C TYR A 16 -24.83 -11.38 6.92
N ILE A 17 -25.05 -12.64 6.51
CA ILE A 17 -26.00 -13.00 5.46
C ILE A 17 -27.12 -13.82 6.08
N VAL A 18 -28.38 -13.40 5.90
CA VAL A 18 -29.55 -14.14 6.38
C VAL A 18 -30.01 -15.13 5.30
N GLY A 19 -30.22 -16.40 5.67
CA GLY A 19 -30.64 -17.46 4.74
C GLY A 19 -29.57 -17.82 3.70
N GLN A 20 -29.96 -18.20 2.48
CA GLN A 20 -29.05 -18.56 1.38
C GLN A 20 -28.10 -19.75 1.70
N ASP A 21 -28.58 -20.72 2.48
CA ASP A 21 -27.75 -21.82 3.01
C ASP A 21 -27.05 -22.63 1.92
N GLN A 22 -27.72 -22.85 0.79
CA GLN A 22 -27.14 -23.55 -0.35
C GLN A 22 -25.94 -22.79 -0.93
N ALA A 23 -26.06 -21.47 -1.10
CA ALA A 23 -24.98 -20.63 -1.62
C ALA A 23 -23.81 -20.56 -0.64
N LYS A 24 -24.08 -20.38 0.66
CA LYS A 24 -23.06 -20.40 1.72
C LYS A 24 -22.30 -21.72 1.75
N ARG A 25 -23.02 -22.85 1.64
CA ARG A 25 -22.41 -24.18 1.60
C ARG A 25 -21.54 -24.37 0.36
N ALA A 26 -22.01 -23.93 -0.80
CA ALA A 26 -21.26 -24.03 -2.05
C ALA A 26 -19.93 -23.26 -1.97
N VAL A 27 -19.95 -22.01 -1.50
CA VAL A 27 -18.73 -21.21 -1.34
C VAL A 27 -17.79 -21.77 -0.28
N ALA A 28 -18.33 -22.28 0.83
CA ALA A 28 -17.54 -22.90 1.89
C ALA A 28 -16.81 -24.16 1.40
N ILE A 29 -17.48 -25.00 0.60
CA ILE A 29 -16.87 -26.19 -0.02
C ILE A 29 -15.78 -25.78 -1.02
N ALA A 30 -16.05 -24.81 -1.91
CA ALA A 30 -15.07 -24.36 -2.89
C ALA A 30 -13.81 -23.80 -2.21
N LEU A 31 -13.99 -22.98 -1.17
CA LEU A 31 -12.88 -22.44 -0.39
C LEU A 31 -12.09 -23.55 0.32
N ARG A 32 -12.77 -24.51 0.96
CA ARG A 32 -12.10 -25.66 1.60
C ARG A 32 -11.34 -26.51 0.59
N ASN A 33 -11.89 -26.73 -0.60
CA ASN A 33 -11.20 -27.47 -1.65
C ASN A 33 -9.94 -26.73 -2.13
N ARG A 34 -9.96 -25.40 -2.20
CA ARG A 34 -8.78 -24.59 -2.51
C ARG A 34 -7.69 -24.75 -1.45
N LEU A 35 -8.05 -24.76 -0.17
CA LEU A 35 -7.10 -25.02 0.93
C LEU A 35 -6.56 -26.46 0.89
N ARG A 36 -7.40 -27.44 0.56
CA ARG A 36 -6.98 -28.84 0.40
C ARG A 36 -5.99 -29.00 -0.75
N ARG A 37 -6.22 -28.32 -1.88
CA ARG A 37 -5.30 -28.32 -3.03
C ARG A 37 -3.89 -27.88 -2.62
N GLN A 38 -3.76 -26.87 -1.76
CA GLN A 38 -2.45 -26.40 -1.29
C GLN A 38 -1.66 -27.44 -0.47
N LYS A 39 -2.32 -28.49 0.02
CA LYS A 39 -1.69 -29.59 0.76
C LYS A 39 -1.33 -30.79 -0.11
N VAL A 40 -1.77 -30.79 -1.37
CA VAL A 40 -1.44 -31.84 -2.33
C VAL A 40 -0.01 -31.58 -2.82
N ALA A 41 0.82 -32.62 -2.87
CA ALA A 41 2.21 -32.52 -3.31
C ALA A 41 2.36 -32.97 -4.76
N GLY A 42 3.35 -32.38 -5.45
CA GLY A 42 3.74 -32.76 -6.80
C GLY A 42 2.73 -32.38 -7.88
N ASP A 43 2.86 -33.02 -9.03
CA ASP A 43 2.13 -32.70 -10.26
C ASP A 43 0.61 -32.78 -10.11
N LEU A 44 0.11 -33.59 -9.18
CA LEU A 44 -1.31 -33.71 -8.88
C LEU A 44 -1.93 -32.39 -8.40
N GLN A 45 -1.13 -31.48 -7.82
CA GLN A 45 -1.62 -30.17 -7.40
C GLN A 45 -2.04 -29.31 -8.59
N ASP A 46 -1.34 -29.43 -9.72
CA ASP A 46 -1.57 -28.62 -10.91
C ASP A 46 -2.78 -29.12 -11.72
N ASP A 47 -3.04 -30.43 -11.66
CA ASP A 47 -4.23 -31.05 -12.26
C ASP A 47 -5.56 -30.69 -11.56
N ILE A 48 -5.50 -30.22 -10.30
CA ILE A 48 -6.70 -29.84 -9.54
C ILE A 48 -7.13 -28.41 -9.89
N ILE A 49 -8.04 -28.29 -10.85
CA ILE A 49 -8.62 -27.01 -11.26
C ILE A 49 -9.61 -26.49 -10.19
N PRO A 50 -9.56 -25.18 -9.85
CA PRO A 50 -10.55 -24.56 -8.97
C PRO A 50 -11.99 -24.78 -9.46
N LYS A 51 -12.91 -25.08 -8.54
CA LYS A 51 -14.33 -25.19 -8.86
C LYS A 51 -14.97 -23.80 -8.84
N ASN A 52 -15.15 -23.21 -10.02
CA ASN A 52 -15.90 -21.97 -10.20
C ASN A 52 -17.37 -22.17 -9.80
N ILE A 53 -18.01 -21.11 -9.30
CA ILE A 53 -19.39 -21.14 -8.80
C ILE A 53 -20.24 -20.19 -9.65
N LEU A 54 -21.33 -20.72 -10.21
CA LEU A 54 -22.38 -19.92 -10.83
C LEU A 54 -23.52 -19.72 -9.83
N MET A 55 -23.78 -18.47 -9.44
CA MET A 55 -24.89 -18.12 -8.54
C MET A 55 -26.09 -17.62 -9.34
N ILE A 56 -27.21 -18.33 -9.26
CA ILE A 56 -28.46 -17.98 -9.94
C ILE A 56 -29.46 -17.48 -8.90
N GLY A 57 -30.07 -16.33 -9.15
CA GLY A 57 -31.08 -15.74 -8.28
C GLY A 57 -31.38 -14.29 -8.64
N PRO A 58 -32.47 -13.70 -8.12
CA PRO A 58 -32.81 -12.31 -8.39
C PRO A 58 -31.78 -11.34 -7.80
N THR A 59 -31.87 -10.07 -8.18
CA THR A 59 -31.04 -9.01 -7.59
C THR A 59 -31.39 -8.83 -6.11
N GLY A 60 -30.44 -8.34 -5.30
CA GLY A 60 -30.69 -8.02 -3.90
C GLY A 60 -30.71 -9.19 -2.90
N VAL A 61 -30.64 -10.45 -3.33
CA VAL A 61 -30.67 -11.62 -2.41
C VAL A 61 -29.34 -11.90 -1.68
N GLY A 62 -28.32 -11.08 -1.88
CA GLY A 62 -27.03 -11.18 -1.18
C GLY A 62 -25.91 -11.93 -1.92
N LYS A 63 -26.04 -12.21 -3.23
CA LYS A 63 -25.00 -12.87 -4.05
C LYS A 63 -23.63 -12.20 -3.90
N THR A 64 -23.58 -10.88 -4.12
CA THR A 64 -22.35 -10.09 -4.00
C THR A 64 -21.83 -10.03 -2.56
N GLU A 65 -22.73 -9.99 -1.57
CA GLU A 65 -22.33 -9.90 -0.15
C GLU A 65 -21.70 -11.20 0.34
N ILE A 66 -22.22 -12.37 -0.10
CA ILE A 66 -21.59 -13.67 0.17
C ILE A 66 -20.14 -13.68 -0.31
N CYS A 67 -19.89 -13.27 -1.56
CA CYS A 67 -18.54 -13.24 -2.13
C CYS A 67 -17.63 -12.23 -1.43
N ARG A 68 -18.13 -11.03 -1.13
CA ARG A 68 -17.38 -9.99 -0.42
C ARG A 68 -16.99 -10.42 1.00
N ARG A 69 -17.90 -11.08 1.72
CA ARG A 69 -17.65 -11.59 3.09
C ARG A 69 -16.69 -12.77 3.07
N LEU A 70 -16.84 -13.67 2.11
CA LEU A 70 -15.91 -14.78 1.91
C LEU A 70 -14.48 -14.26 1.69
N ALA A 71 -14.29 -13.28 0.80
CA ALA A 71 -12.97 -12.71 0.54
C ALA A 71 -12.34 -12.08 1.78
N LYS A 72 -13.13 -11.32 2.56
CA LYS A 72 -12.67 -10.74 3.83
C LYS A 72 -12.29 -11.81 4.86
N LEU A 73 -13.08 -12.89 4.96
CA LEU A 73 -12.85 -13.97 5.90
C LEU A 73 -11.49 -14.65 5.68
N VAL A 74 -11.12 -14.90 4.43
CA VAL A 74 -9.84 -15.54 4.11
C VAL A 74 -8.73 -14.58 3.72
N ASN A 75 -8.96 -13.28 3.92
CA ASN A 75 -8.03 -12.22 3.55
C ASN A 75 -7.51 -12.37 2.11
N ALA A 76 -8.44 -12.60 1.18
CA ALA A 76 -8.16 -12.80 -0.23
C ALA A 76 -8.35 -11.50 -1.03
N PRO A 77 -7.49 -11.21 -2.02
CA PRO A 77 -7.75 -10.16 -3.01
C PRO A 77 -9.09 -10.39 -3.70
N PHE A 78 -9.86 -9.32 -3.87
CA PHE A 78 -11.22 -9.38 -4.41
C PHE A 78 -11.48 -8.27 -5.41
N VAL A 79 -12.04 -8.63 -6.57
CA VAL A 79 -12.52 -7.67 -7.57
C VAL A 79 -13.96 -8.01 -7.97
N LYS A 80 -14.81 -6.99 -8.10
CA LYS A 80 -16.15 -7.09 -8.68
C LYS A 80 -16.11 -6.42 -10.05
N VAL A 81 -16.57 -7.14 -11.07
CA VAL A 81 -16.69 -6.62 -12.44
C VAL A 81 -18.07 -6.96 -12.99
N GLU A 82 -18.66 -6.05 -13.74
CA GLU A 82 -19.93 -6.26 -14.45
C GLU A 82 -19.61 -6.73 -15.88
N ALA A 83 -20.16 -7.87 -16.28
CA ALA A 83 -19.84 -8.49 -17.56
C ALA A 83 -20.25 -7.63 -18.77
N SER A 84 -21.31 -6.83 -18.63
CA SER A 84 -21.80 -5.90 -19.65
C SER A 84 -20.77 -4.84 -20.09
N LYS A 85 -19.80 -4.50 -19.23
CA LYS A 85 -18.74 -3.52 -19.52
C LYS A 85 -17.84 -3.90 -20.70
N PHE A 86 -17.82 -5.17 -21.07
CA PHE A 86 -17.01 -5.68 -22.17
C PHE A 86 -17.79 -5.78 -23.50
N THR A 87 -19.10 -5.55 -23.48
CA THR A 87 -19.99 -5.68 -24.65
C THR A 87 -20.43 -4.35 -25.28
N GLU A 88 -20.17 -3.21 -24.64
CA GLU A 88 -20.65 -1.91 -25.12
C GLU A 88 -19.82 -1.43 -26.32
N VAL A 89 -20.48 -1.41 -27.49
CA VAL A 89 -19.96 -0.84 -28.74
C VAL A 89 -19.77 0.67 -28.57
N GLY A 90 -18.56 1.14 -28.30
CA GLY A 90 -18.34 2.59 -28.24
C GLY A 90 -17.02 3.11 -27.70
N TYR A 91 -16.18 2.28 -27.07
CA TYR A 91 -14.82 2.70 -26.72
C TYR A 91 -13.92 1.50 -26.92
N VAL A 92 -12.74 1.74 -27.50
CA VAL A 92 -11.65 0.76 -27.59
C VAL A 92 -11.60 0.00 -26.26
N GLY A 93 -11.95 -1.29 -26.33
CA GLY A 93 -12.56 -2.02 -25.22
C GLY A 93 -11.75 -1.98 -23.94
N ARG A 94 -12.43 -1.91 -22.79
CA ARG A 94 -11.77 -2.35 -21.56
C ARG A 94 -11.31 -3.78 -21.79
N ASP A 95 -10.03 -3.98 -21.64
CA ASP A 95 -9.38 -5.28 -21.79
C ASP A 95 -9.86 -6.23 -20.69
N VAL A 96 -10.20 -7.48 -21.03
CA VAL A 96 -10.56 -8.52 -20.04
C VAL A 96 -9.40 -8.78 -19.08
N GLU A 97 -8.15 -8.55 -19.53
CA GLU A 97 -6.98 -8.59 -18.66
C GLU A 97 -7.02 -7.54 -17.54
N SER A 98 -7.76 -6.44 -17.71
CA SER A 98 -7.91 -5.42 -16.67
C SER A 98 -8.49 -5.99 -15.38
N ILE A 99 -9.31 -7.06 -15.47
CA ILE A 99 -9.85 -7.77 -14.30
C ILE A 99 -8.71 -8.31 -13.43
N VAL A 100 -7.69 -8.89 -14.06
CA VAL A 100 -6.54 -9.47 -13.37
C VAL A 100 -5.62 -8.37 -12.86
N ARG A 101 -5.42 -7.29 -13.63
CA ARG A 101 -4.65 -6.10 -13.18
C ARG A 101 -5.27 -5.49 -11.92
N ASP A 102 -6.57 -5.22 -11.94
CA ASP A 102 -7.32 -4.70 -10.78
C ASP A 102 -7.20 -5.64 -9.57
N LEU A 103 -7.23 -6.97 -9.79
CA LEU A 103 -7.08 -7.95 -8.72
C LEU A 103 -5.67 -7.91 -8.09
N VAL A 104 -4.62 -7.78 -8.91
CA VAL A 104 -3.23 -7.67 -8.46
C VAL A 104 -3.01 -6.34 -7.72
N GLU A 105 -3.54 -5.22 -8.22
CA GLU A 105 -3.47 -3.92 -7.54
C GLU A 105 -4.12 -3.97 -6.15
N ASN A 106 -5.29 -4.61 -6.05
CA ASN A 106 -5.95 -4.84 -4.77
C ASN A 106 -5.10 -5.72 -3.84
N ALA A 107 -4.41 -6.73 -4.37
CA ALA A 107 -3.49 -7.57 -3.61
C ALA A 107 -2.28 -6.77 -3.09
N VAL A 108 -1.66 -5.93 -3.93
CA VAL A 108 -0.54 -5.05 -3.54
C VAL A 108 -0.97 -4.09 -2.45
N SER A 109 -2.13 -3.43 -2.61
CA SER A 109 -2.67 -2.52 -1.59
C SER A 109 -2.91 -3.23 -0.24
N MET A 110 -3.44 -4.46 -0.28
CA MET A 110 -3.67 -5.28 0.91
C MET A 110 -2.36 -5.65 1.60
N VAL A 111 -1.40 -6.22 0.86
CA VAL A 111 -0.10 -6.65 1.40
C VAL A 111 0.71 -5.47 1.92
N ARG A 112 0.68 -4.32 1.22
CA ARG A 112 1.35 -3.10 1.68
C ARG A 112 0.77 -2.62 3.02
N LYS A 113 -0.56 -2.59 3.16
CA LYS A 113 -1.21 -2.20 4.43
C LYS A 113 -0.82 -3.11 5.59
N GLU A 114 -0.73 -4.41 5.36
CA GLU A 114 -0.29 -5.37 6.37
C GLU A 114 1.18 -5.15 6.77
N ASN A 115 2.08 -4.99 5.80
CA ASN A 115 3.50 -4.75 6.08
C ASN A 115 3.72 -3.43 6.82
N ILE A 116 3.06 -2.34 6.39
CA ILE A 116 3.09 -1.04 7.10
C ILE A 116 2.64 -1.21 8.55
N GLN A 117 1.57 -1.98 8.79
CA GLN A 117 1.06 -2.22 10.14
C GLN A 117 2.03 -3.07 10.99
N GLN A 118 2.79 -3.98 10.39
CA GLN A 118 3.82 -4.77 11.08
C GLN A 118 5.05 -3.94 11.48
N VAL A 119 5.44 -2.97 10.65
CA VAL A 119 6.59 -2.09 10.93
C VAL A 119 6.21 -0.83 11.71
N ARG A 120 4.93 -0.65 12.03
CA ARG A 120 4.41 0.57 12.64
C ARG A 120 5.12 0.95 13.93
N ASP A 121 5.33 0.02 14.85
CA ASP A 121 5.97 0.32 16.14
C ASP A 121 7.42 0.80 15.95
N LYS A 122 8.14 0.19 15.00
CA LYS A 122 9.50 0.60 14.62
C LYS A 122 9.50 1.96 13.94
N ALA A 123 8.53 2.20 13.05
CA ALA A 123 8.36 3.48 12.37
C ALA A 123 8.02 4.61 13.35
N GLU A 124 7.18 4.35 14.35
CA GLU A 124 6.86 5.31 15.41
C GLU A 124 8.10 5.66 16.23
N ALA A 125 8.92 4.68 16.63
CA ALA A 125 10.16 4.94 17.34
C ALA A 125 11.18 5.77 16.51
N LEU A 126 11.31 5.48 15.22
CA LEU A 126 12.18 6.25 14.31
C LEU A 126 11.64 7.67 14.09
N ALA A 127 10.31 7.82 13.97
CA ALA A 127 9.67 9.13 13.85
C ALA A 127 9.88 9.97 15.11
N GLU A 128 9.84 9.37 16.31
CA GLU A 128 10.17 10.06 17.55
C GLU A 128 11.63 10.54 17.59
N GLU A 129 12.60 9.71 17.22
CA GLU A 129 14.00 10.15 17.14
C GLU A 129 14.18 11.28 16.12
N ARG A 130 13.48 11.22 14.97
CA ARG A 130 13.48 12.30 13.97
C ARG A 130 12.85 13.59 14.50
N LEU A 131 11.79 13.51 15.31
CA LEU A 131 11.22 14.67 16.00
C LEU A 131 12.22 15.28 16.99
N VAL A 132 12.94 14.45 17.74
CA VAL A 132 13.99 14.91 18.67
C VAL A 132 15.12 15.60 17.90
N ASP A 133 15.50 15.11 16.72
CA ASP A 133 16.48 15.76 15.85
C ASP A 133 16.05 17.14 15.36
N ILE A 134 14.76 17.29 15.03
CA ILE A 134 14.18 18.57 14.58
C ILE A 134 14.12 19.57 15.73
N LEU A 135 13.69 19.13 16.91
CA LEU A 135 13.57 19.99 18.10
C LEU A 135 14.93 20.35 18.73
N CYS A 136 15.88 19.42 18.70
CA CYS A 136 17.19 19.58 19.31
C CYS A 136 18.29 18.99 18.42
N PRO A 137 18.69 19.72 17.36
CA PRO A 137 19.74 19.27 16.45
C PRO A 137 21.08 19.17 17.16
N MET A 138 21.84 18.12 16.86
CA MET A 138 23.20 17.98 17.38
C MET A 138 24.11 19.07 16.81
N PRO A 139 24.99 19.68 17.64
CA PRO A 139 25.98 20.64 17.14
C PRO A 139 26.90 19.92 16.14
N LYS A 140 27.02 20.48 14.93
CA LYS A 140 27.93 19.97 13.89
C LYS A 140 29.30 20.60 14.07
N ARG A 141 30.36 19.79 14.05
CA ARG A 141 31.74 20.29 14.05
C ARG A 141 31.97 21.05 12.74
N ARG A 142 32.41 22.30 12.83
CA ARG A 142 32.82 23.07 11.66
C ARG A 142 34.13 22.46 11.19
N ARG A 143 34.12 21.74 10.06
CA ARG A 143 35.35 21.23 9.45
C ARG A 143 35.99 22.34 8.64
N THR A 144 36.78 23.18 9.30
CA THR A 144 37.80 23.99 8.63
C THR A 144 38.92 23.02 8.25
N ALA A 145 39.17 22.82 6.95
CA ALA A 145 40.32 22.05 6.51
C ALA A 145 41.57 22.87 6.89
N PRO A 146 42.46 22.38 7.77
CA PRO A 146 43.64 23.13 8.16
C PRO A 146 44.56 23.25 6.94
N ASN A 147 44.97 24.47 6.58
CA ASN A 147 46.00 24.64 5.56
C ASN A 147 47.34 24.13 6.13
N PRO A 148 48.06 23.23 5.43
CA PRO A 148 49.34 22.69 5.92
C PRO A 148 50.40 23.76 6.23
N PHE A 149 50.25 24.94 5.61
CA PHE A 149 51.15 26.09 5.79
C PHE A 149 50.82 26.92 7.04
N GLU A 150 49.61 26.86 7.61
CA GLU A 150 49.24 27.60 8.83
C GLU A 150 49.74 26.91 10.11
N VAL A 151 49.67 25.58 10.13
CA VAL A 151 50.00 24.74 11.30
C VAL A 151 51.48 24.84 11.70
N LEU A 152 52.38 25.22 10.78
CA LEU A 152 53.83 25.30 11.03
C LEU A 152 54.28 26.66 11.58
N PHE A 153 53.51 27.74 11.36
CA PHE A 153 53.95 29.11 11.67
C PHE A 153 53.28 29.73 12.91
N ASN A 154 52.32 29.05 13.54
CA ASN A 154 51.56 29.63 14.63
C ASN A 154 51.32 28.65 15.80
N PRO A 155 52.21 28.59 16.83
CA PRO A 155 52.03 27.72 17.98
C PRO A 155 50.81 28.08 18.86
N VAL A 156 50.23 29.26 18.67
CA VAL A 156 48.98 29.71 19.34
C VAL A 156 47.74 28.94 18.86
N GLN A 157 47.79 28.31 17.67
CA GLN A 157 46.66 27.52 17.16
C GLN A 157 46.42 26.22 17.95
N GLN A 158 47.42 25.63 18.60
CA GLN A 158 47.24 24.39 19.36
C GLN A 158 46.43 24.59 20.66
N GLU A 159 46.60 25.72 21.34
CA GLU A 159 45.78 26.07 22.52
C GLU A 159 44.36 26.47 22.10
N GLN A 160 44.21 27.19 20.99
CA GLN A 160 42.90 27.53 20.42
C GLN A 160 42.13 26.30 19.95
N GLU A 161 42.79 25.31 19.35
CA GLU A 161 42.16 24.04 18.96
C GLU A 161 41.68 23.24 20.18
N HIS A 162 42.44 23.24 21.28
CA HIS A 162 42.05 22.57 22.53
C HIS A 162 40.83 23.23 23.21
N ASP A 163 40.83 24.56 23.32
CA ASP A 163 39.69 25.32 23.88
C ASP A 163 38.43 25.16 23.02
N GLU A 164 38.57 25.15 21.69
CA GLU A 164 37.45 24.88 20.76
C GLU A 164 36.92 23.45 20.88
N GLU A 165 37.78 22.46 21.13
CA GLU A 165 37.36 21.07 21.35
C GLU A 165 36.61 20.89 22.67
N ASP A 166 37.05 21.52 23.76
CA ASP A 166 36.38 21.46 25.05
C ASP A 166 35.02 22.16 25.02
N GLU A 167 34.92 23.33 24.38
CA GLU A 167 33.64 24.04 24.20
C GLU A 167 32.66 23.24 23.33
N PHE A 168 33.15 22.59 22.27
CA PHE A 168 32.33 21.70 21.44
C PHE A 168 31.84 20.49 22.23
N ASN A 169 32.71 19.84 23.01
CA ASN A 169 32.36 18.71 23.85
C ASN A 169 31.31 19.09 24.91
N GLU A 170 31.40 20.29 25.47
CA GLU A 170 30.40 20.80 26.42
C GLU A 170 29.04 21.04 25.73
N LYS A 171 29.03 21.67 24.55
CA LYS A 171 27.82 21.85 23.72
C LYS A 171 27.17 20.52 23.39
N VAL A 172 27.97 19.50 23.05
CA VAL A 172 27.50 18.13 22.79
C VAL A 172 26.86 17.50 24.05
N ARG A 173 27.50 17.63 25.22
CA ARG A 173 26.94 17.12 26.49
C ARG A 173 25.60 17.79 26.82
N ARG A 174 25.52 19.11 26.69
CA ARG A 174 24.28 19.87 26.92
C ARG A 174 23.17 19.46 25.94
N ALA A 175 23.50 19.27 24.67
CA ALA A 175 22.54 18.79 23.66
C ALA A 175 22.01 17.38 24.00
N ARG A 176 22.87 16.46 24.43
CA ARG A 176 22.45 15.11 24.85
C ARG A 176 21.49 15.14 26.03
N ALA A 177 21.78 15.93 27.06
CA ALA A 177 20.91 16.10 28.23
C ALA A 177 19.54 16.67 27.83
N ARG A 178 19.52 17.72 26.98
CA ARG A 178 18.26 18.29 26.45
C ARG A 178 17.45 17.29 25.64
N ARG A 179 18.09 16.48 24.80
CA ARG A 179 17.42 15.43 24.01
C ARG A 179 16.76 14.37 24.89
N GLN A 180 17.35 14.04 26.04
CA GLN A 180 16.74 13.11 26.98
C GLN A 180 15.46 13.67 27.60
N ILE A 181 15.47 14.94 28.02
CA ILE A 181 14.28 15.64 28.54
C ILE A 181 13.19 15.71 27.46
N ILE A 182 13.55 16.10 26.22
CA ILE A 182 12.59 16.18 25.12
C ILE A 182 11.98 14.81 24.80
N ARG A 183 12.74 13.72 24.86
CA ARG A 183 12.17 12.37 24.71
C ARG A 183 11.11 12.07 25.77
N GLU A 184 11.38 12.41 27.02
CA GLU A 184 10.42 12.19 28.10
C GLU A 184 9.14 13.03 27.88
N GLN A 185 9.29 14.28 27.48
CA GLN A 185 8.16 15.17 27.16
C GLN A 185 7.35 14.73 25.93
N LEU A 186 8.01 14.20 24.90
CA LEU A 186 7.34 13.63 23.73
C LEU A 186 6.56 12.35 24.10
N LYS A 187 7.11 11.54 25.01
CA LYS A 187 6.43 10.34 25.53
C LYS A 187 5.25 10.68 26.44
N SER A 188 5.34 11.73 27.25
CA SER A 188 4.23 12.20 28.09
C SER A 188 3.15 12.96 27.30
N GLY A 189 3.44 13.36 26.05
CA GLY A 189 2.50 14.09 25.19
C GLY A 189 2.39 15.58 25.53
N GLU A 190 3.33 16.14 26.29
CA GLU A 190 3.30 17.54 26.72
C GLU A 190 3.53 18.55 25.58
N LEU A 191 4.15 18.11 24.48
CA LEU A 191 4.56 18.98 23.38
C LEU A 191 3.63 18.89 22.15
N GLU A 192 2.54 18.12 22.21
CA GLU A 192 1.71 17.78 21.04
C GLU A 192 1.16 19.01 20.27
N ASP A 193 0.85 20.09 20.99
CA ASP A 193 0.30 21.34 20.44
C ASP A 193 1.38 22.33 19.97
N GLN A 194 2.66 22.04 20.20
CA GLN A 194 3.74 22.91 19.72
C GLN A 194 3.87 22.82 18.20
N GLU A 195 4.01 23.97 17.56
CA GLU A 195 4.22 24.07 16.11
C GLU A 195 5.69 23.81 15.77
N ILE A 196 5.93 22.90 14.83
CA ILE A 196 7.26 22.61 14.30
C ILE A 196 7.27 22.71 12.78
N GLU A 197 8.43 23.01 12.22
CA GLU A 197 8.65 23.05 10.78
C GLU A 197 9.27 21.74 10.34
N ILE A 198 8.56 20.99 9.49
CA ILE A 198 9.04 19.72 8.93
C ILE A 198 9.17 19.83 7.42
N GLU A 199 10.16 19.13 6.86
CA GLU A 199 10.30 18.92 5.42
C GLU A 199 9.49 17.69 5.02
N VAL A 200 8.45 17.90 4.23
CA VAL A 200 7.58 16.83 3.70
C VAL A 200 7.80 16.71 2.21
N ALA A 201 7.69 15.50 1.67
CA ALA A 201 7.71 15.28 0.23
C ALA A 201 6.59 16.10 -0.45
N ASP A 202 6.99 16.94 -1.41
CA ASP A 202 6.07 17.76 -2.18
C ASP A 202 5.37 16.88 -3.22
N THR A 203 4.10 16.56 -2.96
CA THR A 203 3.25 15.79 -3.88
C THR A 203 2.54 16.71 -4.89
N SER A 204 2.77 18.02 -4.83
CA SER A 204 2.30 18.92 -5.87
C SER A 204 3.17 18.75 -7.12
N ALA A 205 2.80 17.78 -7.95
CA ALA A 205 3.20 17.83 -9.35
C ALA A 205 2.73 19.18 -9.88
N PRO A 206 3.60 20.00 -10.50
CA PRO A 206 3.10 21.11 -11.29
C PRO A 206 2.21 20.46 -12.36
N ARG A 207 0.90 20.66 -12.27
CA ARG A 207 0.03 20.59 -13.45
C ARG A 207 0.56 21.68 -14.36
N VAL A 208 1.51 21.31 -15.21
CA VAL A 208 1.86 22.19 -16.29
C VAL A 208 0.66 22.13 -17.21
N GLU A 209 -0.06 23.25 -17.33
CA GLU A 209 -1.13 23.45 -18.31
C GLU A 209 -0.51 23.44 -19.72
N PHE A 210 0.04 22.31 -20.14
CA PHE A 210 0.46 22.10 -21.51
C PHE A 210 -0.77 21.70 -22.32
N PHE A 211 -1.39 22.73 -22.88
CA PHE A 211 -2.27 22.69 -24.05
C PHE A 211 -3.53 21.82 -23.98
N ASP A 212 -4.66 22.50 -24.11
CA ASP A 212 -6.03 22.01 -24.28
C ASP A 212 -6.24 21.31 -25.64
N GLY A 213 -5.44 20.27 -25.90
CA GLY A 213 -5.46 19.47 -27.13
C GLY A 213 -6.01 18.08 -26.85
N VAL A 214 -7.24 17.81 -27.32
CA VAL A 214 -7.94 16.53 -27.19
C VAL A 214 -7.10 15.39 -27.80
N GLY A 215 -6.52 14.53 -26.96
CA GLY A 215 -5.82 13.31 -27.40
C GLY A 215 -4.60 12.85 -26.58
N MET A 216 -4.15 13.58 -25.55
CA MET A 216 -2.90 13.26 -24.83
C MET A 216 -3.02 12.86 -23.34
N GLN A 217 -4.22 12.64 -22.82
CA GLN A 217 -4.42 12.31 -21.40
C GLN A 217 -3.79 10.97 -20.97
N GLU A 218 -3.71 9.97 -21.85
CA GLU A 218 -3.09 8.67 -21.53
C GLU A 218 -1.54 8.69 -21.58
N MET A 219 -0.93 9.54 -22.41
CA MET A 219 0.54 9.66 -22.46
C MET A 219 1.10 10.44 -21.27
N GLU A 220 0.33 11.38 -20.70
CA GLU A 220 0.76 12.21 -19.57
C GLU A 220 0.97 11.39 -18.28
N ILE A 221 0.06 10.43 -18.02
CA ILE A 221 0.13 9.56 -16.82
C ILE A 221 1.38 8.67 -16.88
N ASN A 222 1.66 8.05 -18.04
CA ASN A 222 2.83 7.18 -18.21
C ASN A 222 4.16 7.95 -18.23
N MET A 223 4.20 9.20 -18.72
CA MET A 223 5.40 10.03 -18.63
C MET A 223 5.70 10.50 -17.20
N GLN A 224 4.67 10.75 -16.38
CA GLN A 224 4.87 11.15 -14.98
C GLN A 224 5.57 10.06 -14.15
N ASP A 225 5.20 8.79 -14.36
CA ASP A 225 5.82 7.66 -13.66
C ASP A 225 7.25 7.37 -14.14
N LEU A 226 7.53 7.56 -15.44
CA LEU A 226 8.87 7.39 -16.01
C LEU A 226 9.84 8.53 -15.58
N PHE A 227 9.38 9.78 -15.49
CA PHE A 227 10.21 10.92 -15.09
C PHE A 227 10.26 11.15 -13.57
N GLY A 228 9.26 10.64 -12.81
CA GLY A 228 9.20 10.77 -11.36
C GLY A 228 10.26 9.96 -10.60
N GLY A 229 10.81 8.91 -11.21
CA GLY A 229 11.88 8.09 -10.63
C GLY A 229 13.30 8.67 -10.76
N LEU A 230 13.51 9.62 -11.68
CA LEU A 230 14.84 10.14 -12.04
C LEU A 230 15.13 11.54 -11.46
N LEU A 231 14.10 12.27 -11.05
CA LEU A 231 14.23 13.58 -10.41
C LEU A 231 14.22 13.44 -8.87
N PRO A 232 15.10 14.15 -8.14
CA PRO A 232 15.06 14.14 -6.69
C PRO A 232 13.70 14.64 -6.21
N LYS A 233 13.06 13.88 -5.32
CA LYS A 233 11.77 14.23 -4.72
C LYS A 233 11.89 15.63 -4.12
N ARG A 234 11.13 16.58 -4.65
CA ARG A 234 11.09 17.95 -4.10
C ARG A 234 10.52 17.85 -2.68
N THR A 235 11.16 18.51 -1.72
CA THR A 235 10.63 18.62 -0.37
C THR A 235 10.17 20.05 -0.13
N LYS A 236 9.08 20.20 0.62
CA LYS A 236 8.52 21.50 1.01
C LYS A 236 8.51 21.60 2.52
N LYS A 237 8.95 22.75 3.03
CA LYS A 237 8.85 23.07 4.45
C LYS A 237 7.41 23.43 4.79
N ARG A 238 6.85 22.76 5.79
CA ARG A 238 5.48 22.98 6.28
C ARG A 238 5.52 23.09 7.80
N ARG A 239 4.82 24.09 8.33
CA ARG A 239 4.57 24.22 9.77
C ARG A 239 3.31 23.46 10.14
N VAL A 240 3.42 22.60 11.14
CA VAL A 240 2.36 21.74 11.65
C VAL A 240 2.57 21.49 13.14
N PRO A 241 1.52 21.16 13.91
CA PRO A 241 1.67 20.75 15.30
C PRO A 241 2.42 19.41 15.40
N ILE A 242 3.14 19.17 16.50
CA ILE A 242 3.90 17.93 16.74
C ILE A 242 3.00 16.69 16.56
N ARG A 243 1.73 16.76 16.96
CA ARG A 243 0.77 15.67 16.76
C ARG A 243 0.59 15.27 15.29
N GLU A 244 0.51 16.26 14.40
CA GLU A 244 0.40 16.01 12.97
C GLU A 244 1.75 15.59 12.38
N ALA A 245 2.84 16.25 12.80
CA ALA A 245 4.19 15.89 12.38
C ALA A 245 4.53 14.43 12.72
N ARG A 246 4.18 13.96 13.93
CA ARG A 246 4.36 12.57 14.34
C ARG A 246 3.70 11.62 13.36
N ARG A 247 2.44 11.86 12.99
CA ARG A 247 1.72 11.00 12.02
C ARG A 247 2.38 10.99 10.65
N ILE A 248 2.79 12.16 10.15
CA ILE A 248 3.44 12.29 8.84
C ILE A 248 4.78 11.55 8.84
N LEU A 249 5.63 11.81 9.85
CA LEU A 249 6.94 11.19 9.97
C LEU A 249 6.83 9.68 10.15
N THR A 250 5.88 9.18 10.96
CA THR A 250 5.63 7.74 11.08
C THR A 250 5.29 7.11 9.74
N GLN A 251 4.46 7.76 8.91
CA GLN A 251 4.13 7.25 7.58
C GLN A 251 5.36 7.24 6.65
N GLU A 252 6.19 8.28 6.69
CA GLU A 252 7.43 8.33 5.91
C GLU A 252 8.42 7.24 6.34
N GLU A 253 8.65 7.06 7.63
CA GLU A 253 9.56 6.02 8.13
C GLU A 253 9.00 4.62 7.88
N ALA A 254 7.69 4.41 8.02
CA ALA A 254 7.07 3.13 7.67
C ALA A 254 7.28 2.79 6.19
N GLY A 255 7.13 3.77 5.29
CA GLY A 255 7.40 3.58 3.86
C GLY A 255 8.85 3.20 3.54
N LYS A 256 9.83 3.69 4.32
CA LYS A 256 11.25 3.33 4.14
C LYS A 256 11.59 1.94 4.67
N LEU A 257 10.87 1.46 5.68
CA LEU A 257 11.09 0.14 6.28
C LEU A 257 10.50 -1.00 5.46
N VAL A 258 9.65 -0.69 4.50
CA VAL A 258 8.92 -1.66 3.69
C VAL A 258 9.69 -1.94 2.41
N ASP A 259 9.88 -3.22 2.11
CA ASP A 259 10.46 -3.69 0.85
C ASP A 259 9.37 -3.91 -0.20
N GLU A 260 9.38 -3.06 -1.23
CA GLU A 260 8.40 -3.11 -2.32
C GLU A 260 8.51 -4.38 -3.17
N ASP A 261 9.71 -4.93 -3.36
CA ASP A 261 9.89 -6.16 -4.16
C ASP A 261 9.26 -7.35 -3.44
N THR A 262 9.46 -7.43 -2.12
CA THR A 262 8.82 -8.42 -1.27
C THR A 262 7.29 -8.28 -1.27
N ILE A 263 6.76 -7.05 -1.25
CA ILE A 263 5.31 -6.80 -1.36
C ILE A 263 4.77 -7.34 -2.68
N VAL A 264 5.41 -7.00 -3.80
CA VAL A 264 4.94 -7.39 -5.13
C VAL A 264 4.95 -8.90 -5.27
N ALA A 265 6.04 -9.58 -4.87
CA ALA A 265 6.13 -11.03 -4.91
C ALA A 265 5.04 -11.72 -4.08
N GLU A 266 4.79 -11.24 -2.85
CA GLU A 266 3.74 -11.77 -1.98
C GLU A 266 2.34 -11.47 -2.52
N ALA A 267 2.11 -10.29 -3.10
CA ALA A 267 0.84 -9.92 -3.71
C ALA A 267 0.50 -10.80 -4.91
N ILE A 268 1.46 -11.07 -5.80
CA ILE A 268 1.31 -12.00 -6.93
C ILE A 268 0.94 -13.39 -6.40
N ARG A 269 1.71 -13.90 -5.44
CA ARG A 269 1.46 -15.21 -4.83
C ARG A 269 0.06 -15.32 -4.22
N ARG A 270 -0.43 -14.26 -3.55
CA ARG A 270 -1.78 -14.21 -2.99
C ARG A 270 -2.85 -14.14 -4.07
N CYS A 271 -2.63 -13.36 -5.12
CA CYS A 271 -3.54 -13.27 -6.26
C CYS A 271 -3.74 -14.64 -6.90
N GLU A 272 -2.66 -15.35 -7.23
CA GLU A 272 -2.70 -16.70 -7.82
C GLU A 272 -3.37 -17.71 -6.88
N LYS A 273 -2.95 -17.74 -5.61
CA LYS A 273 -3.36 -18.80 -4.69
C LYS A 273 -4.71 -18.58 -4.02
N LEU A 274 -5.14 -17.33 -3.83
CA LEU A 274 -6.33 -16.98 -3.06
C LEU A 274 -7.27 -15.98 -3.75
N GLY A 275 -6.85 -15.30 -4.83
CA GLY A 275 -7.63 -14.26 -5.50
C GLY A 275 -9.05 -14.72 -5.87
N ILE A 276 -10.01 -13.81 -5.71
CA ILE A 276 -11.43 -14.03 -5.97
C ILE A 276 -11.94 -12.97 -6.95
N VAL A 277 -12.45 -13.41 -8.09
CA VAL A 277 -13.12 -12.56 -9.08
C VAL A 277 -14.62 -12.81 -8.99
N PHE A 278 -15.40 -11.74 -8.86
CA PHE A 278 -16.86 -11.80 -8.94
C PHE A 278 -17.33 -11.13 -10.23
N LEU A 279 -17.78 -11.95 -11.18
CA LEU A 279 -18.42 -11.51 -12.41
C LEU A 279 -19.92 -11.38 -12.18
N ASP A 280 -20.40 -10.13 -12.14
CA ASP A 280 -21.80 -9.80 -12.00
C ASP A 280 -22.47 -9.69 -13.37
N GLU A 281 -23.78 -9.94 -13.42
CA GLU A 281 -24.59 -9.82 -14.65
C GLU A 281 -24.09 -10.65 -15.85
N LEU A 282 -23.49 -11.81 -15.59
CA LEU A 282 -23.01 -12.72 -16.64
C LEU A 282 -24.14 -13.17 -17.59
N ASP A 283 -25.39 -13.17 -17.14
CA ASP A 283 -26.58 -13.46 -17.95
C ASP A 283 -26.80 -12.45 -19.08
N LYS A 284 -26.25 -11.23 -18.98
CA LYS A 284 -26.40 -10.17 -19.99
C LYS A 284 -25.56 -10.39 -21.23
N ILE A 285 -24.49 -11.19 -21.11
CA ILE A 285 -23.58 -11.51 -22.21
C ILE A 285 -23.86 -12.88 -22.83
N ALA A 286 -24.85 -13.62 -22.30
CA ALA A 286 -25.31 -14.87 -22.89
C ALA A 286 -26.10 -14.61 -24.19
N GLY A 287 -25.72 -15.29 -25.27
CA GLY A 287 -26.45 -15.25 -26.54
C GLY A 287 -27.88 -15.80 -26.39
N ARG A 288 -28.83 -15.26 -27.15
CA ARG A 288 -30.14 -15.90 -27.35
C ARG A 288 -30.08 -16.66 -28.66
N GLU A 289 -30.45 -17.94 -28.67
CA GLU A 289 -30.52 -18.73 -29.90
C GLU A 289 -31.45 -18.06 -30.93
N ALA A 290 -30.96 -17.99 -32.17
CA ALA A 290 -31.68 -17.65 -33.41
C ALA A 290 -32.09 -16.18 -33.63
N GLY A 291 -31.13 -15.31 -33.94
CA GLY A 291 -31.39 -14.05 -34.63
C GLY A 291 -30.10 -13.40 -35.15
N ALA A 292 -30.09 -12.97 -36.42
CA ALA A 292 -28.98 -12.18 -36.95
C ALA A 292 -29.01 -10.78 -36.30
N GLY A 293 -28.25 -10.61 -35.22
CA GLY A 293 -28.15 -9.38 -34.42
C GLY A 293 -26.77 -9.23 -33.76
N PRO A 294 -26.57 -8.26 -32.84
CA PRO A 294 -25.29 -7.94 -32.18
C PRO A 294 -24.71 -9.08 -31.29
N ASP A 295 -25.19 -10.30 -31.44
CA ASP A 295 -24.83 -11.48 -30.64
C ASP A 295 -23.35 -11.88 -30.81
N VAL A 296 -22.74 -11.61 -31.98
CA VAL A 296 -21.29 -11.83 -32.23
C VAL A 296 -20.41 -11.05 -31.24
N SER A 297 -20.86 -9.87 -30.80
CA SER A 297 -20.11 -9.04 -29.85
C SER A 297 -20.27 -9.48 -28.39
N ARG A 298 -21.31 -10.27 -28.07
CA ARG A 298 -21.56 -10.76 -26.69
C ARG A 298 -20.91 -12.10 -26.45
N GLU A 299 -20.96 -12.99 -27.44
CA GLU A 299 -20.21 -14.26 -27.40
C GLU A 299 -18.70 -14.02 -27.46
N GLY A 300 -18.23 -12.98 -28.15
CA GLY A 300 -16.80 -12.62 -28.16
C GLY A 300 -16.23 -12.17 -26.80
N VAL A 301 -17.07 -11.93 -25.79
CA VAL A 301 -16.65 -11.63 -24.41
C VAL A 301 -16.47 -12.90 -23.57
N GLN A 302 -17.14 -14.00 -23.95
CA GLN A 302 -17.09 -15.27 -23.21
C GLN A 302 -15.81 -16.05 -23.52
#